data_AF-A0A373LQG7-F1
#
_entry.id   AF-A0A373LQG7-F1
#
_cell.length_a   1.000
_cell.length_b   1.000
_cell.length_c   1.000
_cell.angle_alpha   90.00
_cell.angle_beta   90.00
_cell.angle_gamma   90.00
#
_symmetry.space_group_name_H-M   'P 1'
#
loop_
_entity.id
_entity.type
_entity.pdbx_description
1 polymer ?
#
loop_
_entity_poly.entity_id
_entity_poly.type
_entity_poly.pdbx_seq_one_letter_code
_entity_poly.pdbx_strand_id
1 'polypeptide(L)'
;MNIYHTLGGQYLIHGREFPINTVVLILDNGVELFCCNFNMTKDKKIIVTVYNPASKQWVKCKLRNNYTKVMWEYYKKNIKKRNHTKKYKKNKTKRWKGTVARCNKIPNSVQWAAMHPFQGGGMTPR
;
A
#
# COMPACT_ATOMS: atom_id res chain seq x y z
N MET A 1 22.06 15.55 16.16
CA MET A 1 21.17 15.53 14.98
C MET A 1 20.57 14.14 14.82
N ASN A 2 19.26 14.02 14.64
CA ASN A 2 18.58 12.72 14.48
C ASN A 2 17.77 12.70 13.17
N ILE A 3 17.73 11.56 12.48
CA ILE A 3 17.01 11.40 11.21
C ILE A 3 16.21 10.10 11.18
N TYR A 4 14.93 10.22 10.87
CA TYR A 4 14.02 9.09 10.74
C TYR A 4 13.01 9.33 9.61
N HIS A 5 12.15 8.34 9.36
CA HIS A 5 11.03 8.51 8.45
C HIS A 5 9.73 8.10 9.14
N THR A 6 8.63 8.73 8.75
CA THR A 6 7.31 8.37 9.26
C THR A 6 6.86 7.02 8.72
N LEU A 7 6.33 6.16 9.59
CA LEU A 7 5.75 4.87 9.20
C LEU A 7 4.28 4.98 8.77
N GLY A 8 3.72 6.20 8.76
CA GLY A 8 2.32 6.46 8.48
C GLY A 8 1.41 6.15 9.66
N GLY A 9 0.11 6.40 9.51
CA GLY A 9 -0.92 6.25 10.54
C GLY A 9 -1.45 7.59 11.05
N GLN A 10 -2.43 7.56 11.95
CA GLN A 10 -3.09 8.74 12.54
C GLN A 10 -2.22 9.51 13.57
N TYR A 11 -0.90 9.38 13.50
CA TYR A 11 -0.01 10.04 14.44
C TYR A 11 0.25 11.48 14.00
N LEU A 12 -0.22 12.43 14.82
CA LEU A 12 0.02 13.85 14.60
C LEU A 12 1.39 14.23 15.15
N ILE A 13 2.22 14.82 14.30
CA ILE A 13 3.48 15.44 14.72
C ILE A 13 3.20 16.94 14.89
N HIS A 14 3.28 17.44 16.12
CA HIS A 14 2.92 18.82 16.49
C HIS A 14 1.55 19.26 15.93
N GLY A 15 0.55 18.37 16.01
CA GLY A 15 -0.81 18.63 15.52
C GLY A 15 -1.00 18.54 14.00
N ARG A 16 0.02 18.11 13.25
CA ARG A 16 -0.06 17.93 11.79
C ARG A 16 0.18 16.47 11.39
N GLU A 17 -0.66 15.98 10.48
CA GLU A 17 -0.48 14.66 9.85
C GLU A 17 0.55 14.75 8.70
N PHE A 18 1.39 13.73 8.60
CA PHE A 18 2.36 13.59 7.51
C PHE A 18 2.18 12.28 6.76
N PRO A 19 2.32 12.27 5.43
CA PRO A 19 2.23 11.05 4.65
C PRO A 19 3.34 10.07 5.05
N ILE A 20 3.07 8.78 4.84
CA ILE A 20 4.03 7.72 5.07
C ILE A 20 5.34 7.96 4.31
N ASN A 21 6.48 7.70 4.95
CA ASN A 21 7.84 7.93 4.47
C ASN A 21 8.23 9.41 4.31
N THR A 22 7.58 10.30 5.04
CA THR A 22 8.12 11.65 5.22
C THR A 22 9.42 11.53 6.01
N VAL A 23 10.53 12.03 5.45
CA VAL A 23 11.81 12.08 6.16
C VAL A 23 11.79 13.26 7.10
N VAL A 24 12.13 12.99 8.35
CA VAL A 24 12.18 13.98 9.43
C VAL A 24 13.63 14.07 9.91
N LEU A 25 14.16 15.29 9.93
CA LEU A 25 15.49 15.61 10.43
C LEU A 25 15.35 16.58 11.61
N ILE A 26 15.75 16.12 12.80
CA ILE A 26 15.78 16.93 14.02
C ILE A 26 17.19 17.47 14.19
N LEU A 27 17.30 18.80 14.17
CA LEU A 27 18.54 19.54 14.42
C LEU A 27 18.79 19.66 15.94
N ASP A 28 20.04 19.95 16.31
CA ASP A 28 20.44 20.04 17.72
C ASP A 28 19.79 21.22 18.47
N ASN A 29 19.37 22.24 17.73
CA ASN A 29 18.59 23.36 18.25
C ASN A 29 17.09 23.05 18.37
N GLY A 30 16.68 21.79 18.17
CA GLY A 30 15.29 21.34 18.24
C GLY A 30 14.43 21.67 17.02
N VAL A 31 14.98 22.35 16.00
CA VAL A 31 14.26 22.62 14.75
C VAL A 31 14.09 21.33 13.97
N GLU A 32 12.87 21.09 13.49
CA GLU A 32 12.53 19.86 12.77
C GLU A 32 12.24 20.15 11.31
N LEU A 33 12.89 19.41 10.42
CA LEU A 33 12.79 19.53 8.97
C LEU A 33 12.05 18.31 8.42
N PHE A 34 10.98 18.56 7.67
CA PHE A 34 10.10 17.53 7.10
C PHE A 34 10.10 17.61 5.59
N CYS A 35 10.35 16.48 4.94
CA CYS A 35 10.23 16.38 3.49
C CYS A 35 9.56 15.08 3.08
N CYS A 36 8.43 15.20 2.38
CA CYS A 36 7.62 14.09 1.89
C CYS A 36 7.90 13.72 0.43
N ASN A 37 8.48 14.66 -0.35
CA ASN A 37 8.69 14.47 -1.77
C ASN A 37 10.13 14.77 -2.17
N PHE A 38 10.81 13.71 -2.56
CA PHE A 38 12.16 13.69 -3.05
C PHE A 38 12.19 13.28 -4.54
N ASN A 39 11.18 13.60 -5.34
CA ASN A 39 11.23 13.36 -6.79
C ASN A 39 12.13 14.35 -7.54
N MET A 40 12.65 15.37 -6.87
CA MET A 40 13.51 16.38 -7.49
C MET A 40 14.96 15.88 -7.55
N THR A 41 15.62 16.06 -8.70
CA THR A 41 17.05 15.77 -8.88
C THR A 41 17.90 16.54 -7.86
N LYS A 42 19.06 15.98 -7.49
CA LYS A 42 20.01 16.51 -6.47
C LYS A 42 20.28 18.01 -6.56
N ASP A 43 20.21 18.58 -7.77
CA ASP A 43 20.58 19.96 -8.05
C ASP A 43 19.42 20.96 -7.88
N LYS A 44 18.18 20.50 -7.76
CA LYS A 44 17.00 21.37 -7.60
C LYS A 44 16.71 21.64 -6.12
N LYS A 45 16.15 22.82 -5.83
CA LYS A 45 15.70 23.19 -4.48
C LYS A 45 14.57 22.25 -4.05
N ILE A 46 14.69 21.68 -2.86
CA ILE A 46 13.70 20.76 -2.29
C ILE A 46 12.72 21.57 -1.45
N ILE A 47 11.43 21.25 -1.53
CA ILE A 47 10.41 21.84 -0.66
C ILE A 47 10.47 21.12 0.68
N VAL A 48 10.77 21.86 1.72
CA VAL A 48 10.86 21.38 3.10
C VAL A 48 9.87 22.16 3.94
N THR A 49 9.19 21.46 4.84
CA THR A 49 8.39 22.07 5.89
C THR A 49 9.24 22.08 7.16
N VAL A 50 9.42 23.25 7.76
CA VAL A 50 10.21 23.47 8.95
C VAL A 50 9.26 23.73 10.12
N TYR A 51 9.49 23.04 11.23
CA TYR A 51 8.87 23.37 12.50
C TYR A 51 9.86 24.11 13.38
N ASN A 52 9.49 25.33 13.79
CA ASN A 52 10.25 26.07 14.79
C ASN A 52 9.63 25.80 16.17
N PRO A 53 10.33 25.13 17.09
CA PRO A 53 9.79 24.83 18.42
C PRO A 53 9.63 26.09 19.28
N ALA A 54 10.43 27.13 19.07
CA ALA A 54 10.37 28.36 19.87
C ALA A 54 9.09 29.15 19.61
N SER A 55 8.70 29.29 18.34
CA SER A 55 7.47 29.98 17.96
C SER A 55 6.27 29.06 17.77
N LYS A 56 6.47 27.73 17.83
CA LYS A 56 5.46 26.70 17.52
C LYS A 56 4.82 26.88 16.13
N GLN A 57 5.60 27.39 15.19
CA GLN A 57 5.13 27.73 13.84
C GLN A 57 5.71 26.80 12.78
N TRP A 58 4.91 26.63 11.73
CA TRP A 58 5.25 25.88 10.54
C TRP A 58 5.62 26.82 9.39
N VAL A 59 6.79 26.61 8.81
CA VAL A 59 7.25 27.39 7.65
C VAL A 59 7.51 26.45 6.49
N LYS A 60 6.95 26.75 5.32
CA LYS A 60 7.30 26.04 4.08
C LYS A 60 8.36 26.83 3.33
N CYS A 61 9.46 26.19 2.98
CA CYS A 61 10.54 26.85 2.25
C CYS A 61 11.17 25.93 1.21
N LYS A 62 11.78 26.55 0.19
CA LYS A 62 12.55 25.86 -0.84
C LYS A 62 14.04 25.99 -0.49
N LEU A 63 14.63 24.89 -0.03
CA LEU A 63 16.00 24.86 0.50
C LEU A 63 16.94 24.07 -0.41
N ARG A 64 18.20 24.51 -0.44
CA ARG A 64 19.34 23.75 -0.96
C ARG A 64 20.51 24.00 -0.02
N ASN A 65 20.71 23.09 0.93
CA ASN A 65 21.74 23.16 1.96
C ASN A 65 22.26 21.76 2.32
N ASN A 66 23.24 21.69 3.22
CA ASN A 66 23.81 20.42 3.68
C ASN A 66 22.76 19.50 4.32
N TYR A 67 21.78 20.06 5.04
CA TYR A 67 20.69 19.29 5.65
C TYR A 67 19.80 18.60 4.61
N THR A 68 19.42 19.30 3.54
CA THR A 68 18.64 18.70 2.44
C THR A 68 19.41 17.60 1.72
N LYS A 69 20.74 17.69 1.66
CA LYS A 69 21.60 16.63 1.11
C LYS A 69 21.61 15.39 2.02
N VAL A 70 21.73 15.57 3.34
CA VAL A 70 21.65 14.47 4.31
C VAL A 70 20.28 13.77 4.25
N MET A 71 19.19 14.54 4.21
CA MET A 71 17.83 14.00 4.04
C MET A 71 17.69 13.19 2.74
N TRP A 72 18.26 13.70 1.63
CA TRP A 72 18.27 13.01 0.34
C TRP A 72 19.03 11.68 0.37
N GLU A 73 20.22 11.67 0.96
CA GLU A 73 21.05 10.47 1.07
C GLU A 73 20.36 9.40 1.93
N TYR A 74 19.75 9.81 3.04
CA TYR A 74 18.93 8.93 3.88
C TYR A 74 17.75 8.35 3.10
N TYR A 75 17.00 9.19 2.40
CA TYR A 75 15.87 8.76 1.57
C TYR A 75 16.33 7.71 0.53
N LYS A 76 17.39 8.00 -0.23
CA LYS A 76 17.93 7.10 -1.26
C LYS A 76 18.37 5.75 -0.71
N LYS A 77 19.01 5.73 0.47
CA LYS A 77 19.43 4.48 1.14
C LYS A 77 18.23 3.61 1.53
N ASN A 78 17.12 4.23 1.92
CA ASN A 78 15.91 3.53 2.39
C ASN A 78 14.93 3.18 1.26
N ILE A 79 14.87 3.92 0.15
CA ILE A 79 14.09 3.53 -1.04
C ILE A 79 14.53 2.17 -1.58
N LYS A 80 15.85 1.92 -1.66
CA LYS A 80 16.37 0.66 -2.19
C LYS A 80 15.82 -0.52 -1.38
N LYS A 81 15.88 -0.43 -0.04
CA LYS A 81 15.28 -1.40 0.89
C LYS A 81 13.78 -1.60 0.66
N ARG A 82 13.06 -0.53 0.32
CA ARG A 82 11.62 -0.55 0.04
C ARG A 82 11.24 -1.24 -1.28
N ASN A 83 12.05 -1.10 -2.31
CA ASN A 83 11.75 -1.69 -3.63
C ASN A 83 12.10 -3.19 -3.72
N HIS A 84 12.82 -3.75 -2.74
CA HIS A 84 13.11 -5.19 -2.69
C HIS A 84 11.87 -6.06 -2.40
N THR A 85 10.78 -5.52 -1.85
CA THR A 85 9.61 -6.30 -1.39
C THR A 85 8.47 -6.45 -2.40
N LYS A 86 8.65 -6.11 -3.69
CA LYS A 86 7.61 -6.39 -4.71
C LYS A 86 8.16 -7.13 -5.92
N LYS A 87 8.57 -8.38 -5.70
CA LYS A 87 8.29 -9.46 -6.65
C LYS A 87 7.47 -10.52 -5.94
N TYR A 88 6.23 -10.20 -5.58
CA TYR A 88 5.21 -11.26 -5.61
C TYR A 88 5.14 -11.67 -7.09
N LYS A 89 5.89 -12.71 -7.46
CA LYS A 89 5.63 -13.39 -8.73
C LYS A 89 4.15 -13.72 -8.66
N LYS A 90 3.32 -13.07 -9.47
CA LYS A 90 1.97 -13.57 -9.72
C LYS A 90 2.19 -15.01 -10.13
N ASN A 91 1.89 -15.96 -9.24
CA ASN A 91 1.78 -17.35 -9.64
C ASN A 91 0.68 -17.30 -10.70
N LYS A 92 1.08 -17.35 -11.98
CA LYS A 92 0.14 -17.64 -13.04
C LYS A 92 -0.39 -19.00 -12.64
N THR A 93 -1.58 -19.05 -12.04
CA THR A 93 -2.32 -20.30 -11.91
C THR A 93 -2.36 -20.84 -13.32
N LYS A 94 -1.55 -21.88 -13.60
CA LYS A 94 -1.68 -22.62 -14.84
C LYS A 94 -3.13 -23.06 -14.82
N ARG A 95 -3.97 -22.43 -15.66
CA ARG A 95 -5.31 -22.96 -15.95
C ARG A 95 -5.03 -24.39 -16.38
N TRP A 96 -5.31 -25.34 -15.51
CA TRP A 96 -5.38 -26.72 -15.93
C TRP A 96 -6.43 -26.69 -17.04
N LYS A 97 -6.00 -26.91 -18.29
CA LYS A 97 -6.91 -27.33 -19.34
C LYS A 97 -7.31 -28.77 -19.02
N GLY A 98 -7.99 -28.93 -17.89
CA GLY A 98 -8.74 -30.13 -17.59
C GLY A 98 -9.93 -30.12 -18.53
N THR A 99 -10.08 -31.22 -19.26
CA THR A 99 -11.21 -31.58 -20.11
C THR A 99 -12.49 -30.96 -19.56
N VAL A 100 -13.20 -30.18 -20.38
CA VAL A 100 -14.55 -29.69 -20.05
C VAL A 100 -15.30 -30.86 -19.44
N ALA A 101 -15.72 -30.73 -18.17
CA ALA A 101 -16.57 -31.74 -17.56
C ALA A 101 -17.75 -31.91 -18.52
N ARG A 102 -17.82 -33.08 -19.20
CA ARG A 102 -18.95 -33.37 -20.07
C ARG A 102 -20.16 -33.23 -19.17
N CYS A 103 -21.04 -32.28 -19.48
CA CYS A 103 -22.32 -32.17 -18.79
C CYS A 103 -23.00 -33.51 -19.02
N ASN A 104 -22.99 -34.39 -18.01
CA ASN A 104 -23.66 -35.68 -18.10
C ASN A 104 -25.13 -35.36 -18.37
N LYS A 105 -25.66 -35.78 -19.53
CA LYS A 105 -27.09 -35.63 -19.82
C LYS A 105 -27.85 -36.27 -18.66
N ILE A 106 -28.69 -35.48 -18.00
CA ILE A 106 -29.58 -35.98 -16.95
C ILE A 106 -30.41 -37.11 -17.59
N PRO A 107 -30.50 -38.29 -16.96
CA PRO A 107 -31.28 -39.40 -17.49
C PRO A 107 -32.74 -38.98 -17.72
N ASN A 108 -33.34 -39.42 -18.82
CA ASN A 108 -34.71 -39.05 -19.18
C ASN A 108 -35.73 -39.40 -18.09
N SER A 109 -35.49 -40.47 -17.30
CA SER A 109 -36.34 -40.85 -16.17
C SER A 109 -36.37 -39.78 -15.07
N VAL A 110 -35.22 -39.18 -14.78
CA VAL A 110 -35.08 -38.10 -13.78
C VAL A 110 -35.75 -36.82 -14.29
N GLN A 111 -35.61 -36.52 -15.58
CA GLN A 111 -36.31 -35.39 -16.20
C GLN A 111 -37.83 -35.60 -16.19
N TRP A 112 -38.31 -36.81 -16.50
CA TRP A 112 -39.73 -37.14 -16.52
C TRP A 112 -40.36 -37.03 -15.12
N ALA A 113 -39.72 -37.57 -14.09
CA ALA A 113 -40.19 -37.46 -12.71
C ALA A 113 -40.30 -36.00 -12.24
N ALA A 114 -39.34 -35.15 -12.64
CA ALA A 114 -39.38 -33.72 -12.32
C ALA A 114 -40.51 -32.97 -13.06
N MET A 115 -40.83 -33.37 -14.31
CA MET A 115 -41.89 -32.77 -15.10
C MET A 115 -43.29 -33.26 -14.71
N HIS A 116 -43.40 -34.45 -14.12
CA HIS A 116 -44.66 -35.08 -13.74
C HIS A 116 -44.69 -35.49 -12.25
N PRO A 117 -44.57 -34.52 -11.33
CA PRO A 117 -44.43 -34.80 -9.89
C PRO A 117 -45.64 -35.51 -9.26
N PHE A 118 -46.82 -35.44 -9.89
CA PHE A 118 -48.06 -36.05 -9.40
C PHE A 118 -48.43 -37.37 -10.10
N GLN A 119 -47.62 -37.83 -11.06
CA GLN A 119 -47.84 -39.10 -11.78
C GLN A 119 -46.78 -40.17 -11.46
N GLY A 120 -45.78 -39.84 -10.63
CA GLY A 120 -44.83 -40.81 -10.07
C GLY A 120 -45.51 -41.64 -9.00
N GLY A 121 -45.85 -42.89 -9.34
CA GLY A 121 -46.61 -43.82 -8.51
C GLY A 121 -46.17 -43.82 -7.04
N GLY A 122 -47.14 -43.57 -6.16
CA GLY A 122 -46.95 -43.71 -4.73
C GLY A 122 -46.49 -45.13 -4.40
N MET A 123 -45.40 -45.24 -3.65
CA MET A 123 -45.14 -46.45 -2.88
C MET A 123 -46.28 -46.61 -1.89
N THR A 124 -47.17 -47.56 -2.17
CA THR A 124 -48.08 -48.12 -1.16
C THR A 124 -47.22 -49.08 -0.32
N PRO A 125 -47.00 -48.80 0.97
CA PRO A 125 -46.34 -49.78 1.84
C PRO A 125 -47.25 -50.99 2.00
N ARG A 126 -46.71 -52.18 1.75
CA ARG A 126 -47.27 -53.45 2.23
C ARG A 126 -46.67 -53.77 3.59
#